data_AF-A0A3S0N3Y0-F1
#
_entry.id   AF-A0A3S0N3Y0-F1
#
_cell.length_a   1.000
_cell.length_b   1.000
_cell.length_c   1.000
_cell.angle_alpha   90.00
_cell.angle_beta   90.00
_cell.angle_gamma   90.00
#
_symmetry.space_group_name_H-M   'P 1'
#
loop_
_entity.id
_entity.type
_entity.pdbx_description
1 polymer ?
#
loop_
_entity_poly.entity_id
_entity_poly.type
_entity_poly.pdbx_seq_one_letter_code
_entity_poly.pdbx_strand_id
1 'polypeptide(L)'
;MWKDSETYIDLLNFDYLVEVTKDIIENEDLSPCTIGVYGDWGSGKSSLVEMILKSYEGNEDFLCIKFNGWLFEDYEDAKTALLGTIIDKIKERELLLQRLRLV
;
A
#
# COMPACT_ATOMS: atom_id res chain seq x y z
N MET A 1 12.45 23.54 9.04
CA MET A 1 12.19 22.13 9.44
C MET A 1 12.26 21.32 8.16
N TRP A 2 13.16 20.34 8.05
CA TRP A 2 13.28 19.52 6.85
C TRP A 2 12.02 18.68 6.72
N LYS A 3 11.52 18.52 5.49
CA LYS A 3 10.33 17.71 5.24
C LYS A 3 10.75 16.25 5.37
N ASP A 4 10.27 15.58 6.40
CA ASP A 4 10.30 14.12 6.46
C ASP A 4 9.34 13.64 5.36
N SER A 5 9.85 12.88 4.40
CA SER A 5 9.06 12.40 3.27
C SER A 5 9.57 11.02 2.90
N GLU A 6 8.64 10.08 2.84
CA GLU A 6 8.90 8.77 2.26
C GLU A 6 9.37 8.90 0.81
N THR A 7 10.14 7.92 0.36
CA THR A 7 10.64 7.83 -1.01
C THR A 7 10.46 6.42 -1.54
N TYR A 8 10.25 6.31 -2.85
CA TYR A 8 10.27 5.04 -3.58
C TYR A 8 11.63 4.77 -4.25
N ILE A 9 12.60 5.67 -4.09
CA ILE A 9 13.97 5.47 -4.58
C ILE A 9 14.76 4.77 -3.50
N ASP A 10 15.31 3.60 -3.83
CA ASP A 10 16.11 2.84 -2.88
C ASP A 10 17.53 3.40 -2.74
N LEU A 11 17.77 4.12 -1.65
CA LEU A 11 19.09 4.60 -1.24
C LEU A 11 19.63 3.84 -0.03
N LEU A 12 18.83 2.94 0.55
CA LEU A 12 19.15 2.19 1.77
C LEU A 12 19.32 0.69 1.51
N ASN A 13 19.25 0.28 0.24
CA ASN A 13 19.38 -1.09 -0.23
C ASN A 13 18.29 -2.01 0.37
N PHE A 14 17.05 -1.54 0.33
CA PHE A 14 15.83 -2.24 0.73
C PHE A 14 15.22 -3.14 -0.35
N ASP A 15 15.73 -3.12 -1.58
CA ASP A 15 15.22 -3.96 -2.68
C ASP A 15 15.00 -5.44 -2.27
N TYR A 16 15.91 -6.02 -1.47
CA TYR A 16 15.74 -7.40 -0.99
C TYR A 16 14.52 -7.59 -0.07
N LEU A 17 14.16 -6.59 0.74
CA LEU A 17 12.96 -6.62 1.59
C LEU A 17 11.70 -6.46 0.75
N VAL A 18 11.77 -5.64 -0.30
CA VAL A 18 10.67 -5.47 -1.25
C VAL A 18 10.37 -6.80 -1.95
N GLU A 19 11.40 -7.47 -2.48
CA GLU A 19 11.22 -8.76 -3.16
C GLU A 19 10.71 -9.86 -2.23
N VAL A 20 11.27 -10.00 -1.01
CA VAL A 20 10.75 -10.98 -0.03
C VAL A 20 9.29 -10.69 0.32
N THR A 21 8.91 -9.42 0.43
CA THR A 21 7.52 -9.05 0.72
C THR A 21 6.59 -9.39 -0.45
N LYS A 22 7.05 -9.20 -1.69
CA LYS A 22 6.30 -9.59 -2.90
C LYS A 22 6.11 -11.11 -2.99
N ASP A 23 7.16 -11.88 -2.74
CA ASP A 23 7.08 -13.35 -2.72
C ASP A 23 6.02 -13.86 -1.73
N ILE A 24 5.83 -13.17 -0.60
CA ILE A 24 4.78 -13.51 0.38
C ILE A 24 3.39 -13.12 -0.13
N ILE A 25 3.24 -11.90 -0.68
CA ILE A 25 1.97 -11.38 -1.17
C ILE A 25 1.43 -12.20 -2.35
N GLU A 26 2.31 -12.64 -3.25
CA GLU A 26 1.96 -13.37 -4.47
C GLU A 26 1.75 -14.88 -4.22
N ASN A 27 2.03 -15.37 -3.00
CA ASN A 27 1.86 -16.76 -2.64
C ASN A 27 0.44 -17.04 -2.09
N GLU A 28 -0.38 -17.70 -2.90
CA GLU A 28 -1.76 -18.06 -2.53
C GLU A 28 -1.84 -18.98 -1.29
N ASP A 29 -0.84 -19.85 -1.04
CA ASP A 29 -0.83 -20.73 0.12
C ASP A 29 -0.65 -19.96 1.44
N LEU A 30 -0.15 -18.72 1.37
CA LEU A 30 0.02 -17.83 2.52
C LEU A 30 -1.16 -16.88 2.71
N SER A 31 -2.16 -16.89 1.83
CA SER A 31 -3.34 -16.02 1.91
C SER A 31 -4.43 -16.56 2.87
N PRO A 32 -5.06 -15.71 3.70
CA PRO A 32 -4.78 -14.29 3.94
C PRO A 32 -3.59 -14.09 4.89
N CYS A 33 -2.68 -13.17 4.54
CA CYS A 33 -1.54 -12.82 5.40
C CYS A 33 -1.60 -11.36 5.89
N THR A 34 -1.01 -11.12 7.06
CA THR A 34 -0.73 -9.78 7.59
C THR A 34 0.77 -9.62 7.77
N ILE A 35 1.35 -8.56 7.20
CA ILE A 35 2.78 -8.26 7.30
C ILE A 35 2.98 -7.03 8.18
N GLY A 36 3.77 -7.18 9.24
CA GLY A 36 4.15 -6.08 10.13
C GLY A 36 5.58 -5.62 9.87
N VAL A 37 5.79 -4.32 9.62
CA VAL A 37 7.11 -3.72 9.42
C VAL A 37 7.54 -3.00 10.71
N TYR A 38 8.63 -3.46 11.32
CA TYR A 38 9.15 -2.95 12.60
C TYR A 38 10.55 -2.37 12.46
N GLY A 39 10.91 -1.41 13.32
CA GLY A 39 12.22 -0.76 13.32
C GLY A 39 12.18 0.64 13.94
N ASP A 40 13.36 1.21 14.21
CA ASP A 40 13.52 2.50 14.88
C ASP A 40 12.97 3.70 14.09
N TRP A 41 12.68 4.81 14.76
CA TRP A 41 12.28 6.03 14.07
C TRP A 41 13.36 6.48 13.08
N GLY A 42 12.95 6.84 11.86
CA GLY A 42 13.89 7.20 10.79
C GLY A 42 14.55 6.03 10.06
N SER A 43 14.23 4.78 10.39
CA SER A 43 14.79 3.59 9.72
C SER A 43 14.26 3.34 8.30
N GLY A 44 13.44 4.24 7.74
CA GLY A 44 12.93 4.11 6.36
C GLY A 44 11.74 3.16 6.16
N LYS A 45 11.02 2.75 7.22
CA LYS A 45 9.86 1.85 7.12
C LYS A 45 8.77 2.37 6.16
N SER A 46 8.42 3.65 6.28
CA SER A 46 7.43 4.27 5.39
C SER A 46 7.89 4.27 3.94
N SER A 47 9.19 4.47 3.70
CA SER A 47 9.79 4.36 2.36
C SER A 47 9.75 2.92 1.83
N LEU A 48 10.04 1.92 2.67
CA LEU A 48 9.90 0.51 2.28
C LEU A 48 8.46 0.17 1.86
N VAL A 49 7.46 0.60 2.65
CA VAL A 49 6.04 0.41 2.29
C VAL A 49 5.71 1.11 0.97
N GLU A 50 6.21 2.33 0.76
CA GLU A 50 6.01 3.06 -0.50
C GLU A 50 6.66 2.34 -1.70
N MET A 51 7.86 1.78 -1.54
CA MET A 51 8.52 0.98 -2.58
C MET A 51 7.71 -0.28 -2.94
N ILE A 52 7.17 -0.97 -1.93
CA ILE A 52 6.29 -2.13 -2.16
C ILE A 52 5.05 -1.71 -2.93
N LEU A 53 4.35 -0.65 -2.51
CA LEU A 53 3.16 -0.14 -3.21
C LEU A 53 3.50 0.28 -4.66
N LYS A 54 4.64 0.95 -4.86
CA LYS A 54 5.15 1.37 -6.17
C LYS A 54 5.40 0.16 -7.08
N SER A 55 5.88 -0.96 -6.55
CA SER A 55 6.15 -2.17 -7.33
C SER A 55 4.89 -2.81 -7.94
N TYR A 56 3.71 -2.53 -7.39
CA TYR A 56 2.41 -2.96 -7.91
C TYR A 56 1.69 -1.88 -8.72
N GLU A 57 2.29 -0.71 -8.92
CA GLU A 57 1.68 0.37 -9.72
C GLU A 57 1.50 -0.09 -11.18
N GLY A 58 0.26 -0.03 -11.68
CA GLY A 58 -0.08 -0.47 -13.03
C GLY A 58 -0.32 -1.98 -13.19
N ASN A 59 -0.14 -2.77 -12.14
CA ASN A 59 -0.56 -4.17 -12.15
C ASN A 59 -2.08 -4.24 -11.89
N GLU A 60 -2.84 -4.66 -12.90
CA GLU A 60 -4.30 -4.71 -12.80
C GLU A 60 -4.80 -5.77 -11.81
N ASP A 61 -4.01 -6.78 -11.45
CA ASP A 61 -4.41 -7.85 -10.55
C ASP A 61 -4.46 -7.40 -9.07
N PHE A 62 -3.73 -6.33 -8.73
CA PHE A 62 -3.60 -5.83 -7.36
C PHE A 62 -4.30 -4.48 -7.17
N LEU A 63 -5.14 -4.35 -6.14
CA LEU A 63 -5.70 -3.08 -5.70
C LEU A 63 -4.96 -2.58 -4.46
N CYS A 64 -4.00 -1.69 -4.66
CA CYS A 64 -3.21 -1.09 -3.57
C CYS A 64 -3.98 0.06 -2.89
N ILE A 65 -4.16 -0.01 -1.57
CA ILE A 65 -4.88 0.99 -0.77
C ILE A 65 -3.96 1.46 0.37
N LYS A 66 -3.58 2.75 0.35
CA LYS A 66 -2.80 3.39 1.42
C LYS A 66 -3.74 4.11 2.39
N PHE A 67 -3.58 3.83 3.68
CA PHE A 67 -4.36 4.47 4.74
C PHE A 67 -3.43 4.95 5.86
N ASN A 68 -3.55 6.22 6.26
CA ASN A 68 -2.80 6.78 7.37
C ASN A 68 -3.74 7.04 8.56
N GLY A 69 -3.72 6.12 9.54
CA GLY A 69 -4.56 6.21 10.73
C GLY A 69 -4.27 7.41 11.63
N TRP A 70 -3.06 8.00 11.56
CA TRP A 70 -2.68 9.17 12.37
C TRP A 70 -3.44 10.45 12.01
N LEU A 71 -4.09 10.48 10.84
CA LEU A 71 -4.89 11.63 10.42
C LEU A 71 -6.24 11.73 11.16
N PHE A 72 -6.58 10.72 11.96
CA PHE A 72 -7.87 10.61 12.64
C PHE A 72 -7.65 10.58 14.16
N GLU A 73 -8.39 11.42 14.88
CA GLU A 73 -8.34 11.47 16.35
C GLU A 73 -9.23 10.39 16.99
N ASP A 74 -10.37 10.07 16.37
CA ASP A 74 -11.32 9.06 16.85
C ASP A 74 -11.19 7.75 16.04
N TYR A 75 -11.34 6.63 16.76
CA TYR A 75 -11.34 5.29 16.22
C TYR A 75 -12.52 5.03 15.27
N GLU A 76 -13.71 5.55 15.59
CA GLU A 76 -14.89 5.38 14.73
C GLU A 76 -14.75 6.17 13.42
N ASP A 77 -14.13 7.36 13.47
CA ASP A 77 -13.81 8.14 12.27
C ASP A 77 -12.78 7.42 11.40
N ALA A 78 -11.73 6.86 12.01
CA ALA A 78 -10.70 6.10 11.29
C ALA A 78 -11.28 4.86 10.58
N LYS A 79 -12.17 4.11 11.25
CA LYS A 79 -12.85 2.96 10.63
C LYS A 79 -13.70 3.39 9.44
N THR A 80 -14.53 4.42 9.63
CA THR A 80 -15.45 4.88 8.60
C THR A 80 -14.67 5.38 7.38
N ALA A 81 -13.58 6.11 7.60
CA ALA A 81 -12.71 6.58 6.54
C ALA A 81 -12.00 5.42 5.81
N LEU A 82 -11.50 4.41 6.53
CA LEU A 82 -10.87 3.24 5.93
C LEU A 82 -11.85 2.47 5.03
N LEU A 83 -13.05 2.17 5.54
CA LEU A 83 -14.09 1.46 4.79
C LEU A 83 -14.55 2.27 3.57
N GLY A 84 -14.76 3.58 3.73
CA GLY A 84 -15.09 4.49 2.63
C GLY A 84 -14.02 4.47 1.53
N THR A 85 -12.75 4.58 1.92
CA THR A 85 -11.62 4.54 0.99
C THR A 85 -11.56 3.22 0.20
N ILE A 86 -11.82 2.09 0.87
CA ILE A 86 -11.85 0.78 0.22
C ILE A 86 -12.98 0.70 -0.81
N ILE A 87 -14.19 1.11 -0.42
CA ILE A 87 -15.36 1.09 -1.31
C ILE A 87 -15.14 1.99 -2.52
N ASP A 88 -14.63 3.20 -2.32
CA ASP A 88 -14.38 4.15 -3.40
C ASP A 88 -13.34 3.61 -4.38
N LYS A 89 -12.25 3.01 -3.88
CA LYS A 89 -11.21 2.40 -4.71
C LYS A 89 -11.70 1.20 -5.53
N ILE A 90 -12.56 0.36 -4.96
CA ILE A 90 -13.16 -0.77 -5.69
C ILE A 90 -14.05 -0.24 -6.82
N LYS A 91 -14.90 0.75 -6.55
CA LYS A 91 -15.79 1.36 -7.57
C LYS A 91 -15.01 2.02 -8.70
N GLU A 92 -13.94 2.75 -8.38
CA GLU A 92 -13.05 3.36 -9.38
C GLU A 92 -12.48 2.31 -10.33
N ARG A 93 -12.01 1.16 -9.79
CA ARG A 93 -11.48 0.04 -10.60
C ARG A 93 -12.57 -0.61 -11.46
N GLU A 94 -13.77 -0.85 -10.92
CA GLU A 94 -14.88 -1.40 -11.71
C GLU A 94 -15.28 -0.48 -12.87
N LEU A 95 -15.39 0.82 -12.63
CA LEU A 95 -15.68 1.83 -13.66
C LEU A 95 -14.61 1.88 -14.75
N LEU A 96 -13.33 1.77 -14.38
CA LEU A 96 -12.21 1.66 -15.32
C LEU A 96 -12.33 0.44 -16.22
N LEU A 97 -12.57 -0.74 -15.64
CA LEU A 97 -12.72 -1.99 -16.38
C LEU A 97 -13.93 -1.97 -17.33
N GLN A 98 -15.04 -1.34 -16.92
CA GLN A 98 -16.21 -1.15 -17.78
C GLN A 98 -15.90 -0.25 -18.99
N ARG A 99 -15.14 0.84 -18.80
CA ARG A 99 -14.73 1.72 -19.90
C ARG A 99 -13.82 1.04 -20.90
N LEU A 100 -12.86 0.24 -20.43
CA LEU A 100 -11.94 -0.51 -21.29
C LEU A 100 -12.64 -1.58 -22.13
N ARG A 101 -13.75 -2.15 -21.65
CA ARG A 101 -14.55 -3.14 -22.40
C ARG A 101 -15.43 -2.53 -23.51
N LEU A 102 -15.58 -1.20 -23.54
CA LEU A 102 -16.41 -0.47 -24.52
C LEU A 102 -15.61 0.14 -25.67
N VAL A 103 -14.28 -0.06 -25.70
CA VAL A 103 -13.35 0.36 -26.77
C VAL A 103 -12.86 -0.88 -27.52
#